data_AF-A0A5P9IWL6-F1
#
_entry.id   AF-A0A5P9IWL6-F1
#
_cell.length_a   1.000
_cell.length_b   1.000
_cell.length_c   1.000
_cell.angle_alpha   90.00
_cell.angle_beta   90.00
_cell.angle_gamma   90.00
#
_symmetry.space_group_name_H-M   'P 1'
#
loop_
_entity.id
_entity.type
_entity.pdbx_description
1 polymer ?
#
loop_
_entity_poly.entity_id
_entity_poly.type
_entity_poly.pdbx_seq_one_letter_code
_entity_poly.pdbx_strand_id
1 'polypeptide(L)'
;MEYQLYSDPTWGKRVKISDEHRLIARWFNDELYENDELIEAFFTALDSTAEQLVQGREMRLLLGDGEACFQSHGLFHDDEQTLALYSGDDLALDESELQAWCGVEDLRALASAWRHFR
;
A
#
# COMPACT_ATOMS: atom_id res chain seq x y z
N MET A 1 10.38 3.34 -10.57
CA MET A 1 9.26 2.40 -10.67
C MET A 1 8.52 2.64 -11.96
N GLU A 2 8.08 1.59 -12.64
CA GLU A 2 7.24 1.70 -13.84
C GLU A 2 5.77 1.56 -13.44
N TYR A 3 4.95 2.57 -13.75
CA TYR A 3 3.53 2.58 -13.46
C TYR A 3 2.71 3.08 -14.65
N GLN A 4 1.45 2.68 -14.72
CA GLN A 4 0.48 3.12 -15.71
C GLN A 4 -0.83 3.52 -15.03
N LEU A 5 -1.29 4.73 -15.30
CA LEU A 5 -2.62 5.20 -14.93
C LEU A 5 -3.58 4.91 -16.07
N TYR A 6 -4.76 4.37 -15.76
CA TYR A 6 -5.76 4.03 -16.78
C TYR A 6 -7.18 4.24 -16.24
N SER A 7 -8.12 4.49 -17.15
CA SER A 7 -9.54 4.59 -16.82
C SER A 7 -10.22 3.26 -17.12
N ASP A 8 -10.72 2.61 -16.08
CA ASP A 8 -11.56 1.43 -16.17
C ASP A 8 -13.04 1.83 -16.22
N PRO A 9 -13.83 1.31 -17.18
CA PRO A 9 -15.25 1.66 -17.32
C PRO A 9 -16.14 1.15 -16.16
N THR A 10 -15.67 0.17 -15.39
CA THR A 10 -16.40 -0.46 -14.28
C THR A 10 -15.99 0.15 -12.95
N TRP A 11 -14.69 0.40 -12.76
CA TRP A 11 -14.09 0.76 -11.48
C TRP A 11 -13.46 2.14 -11.42
N GLY A 12 -13.55 2.92 -12.51
CA GLY A 12 -13.03 4.27 -12.61
C GLY A 12 -11.51 4.32 -12.79
N LYS A 13 -10.86 5.35 -12.23
CA LYS A 13 -9.45 5.64 -12.49
C LYS A 13 -8.54 4.77 -11.62
N ARG A 14 -7.64 4.00 -12.24
CA ARG A 14 -6.84 2.95 -11.61
C ARG A 14 -5.36 3.08 -11.93
N VAL A 15 -4.54 2.48 -11.07
CA VAL A 15 -3.08 2.39 -11.17
C VAL A 15 -2.67 0.95 -11.41
N LYS A 16 -1.79 0.71 -12.38
CA LYS A 16 -1.12 -0.58 -12.61
C LYS A 16 0.37 -0.40 -12.44
N ILE A 17 1.01 -1.29 -11.70
CA ILE A 17 2.45 -1.31 -11.44
C ILE A 17 2.93 -2.76 -11.62
N SER A 18 4.21 -2.96 -11.90
CA SER A 18 4.84 -4.29 -11.96
C SER A 18 4.57 -5.13 -10.71
N ASP A 19 4.60 -6.45 -10.85
CA ASP A 19 4.26 -7.42 -9.79
C ASP A 19 5.02 -7.20 -8.47
N GLU A 20 6.30 -6.79 -8.53
CA GLU A 20 7.13 -6.45 -7.37
C GLU A 20 6.54 -5.33 -6.48
N HIS A 21 5.71 -4.46 -7.05
CA HIS A 21 5.10 -3.31 -6.37
C HIS A 21 3.56 -3.40 -6.33
N ARG A 22 3.02 -4.62 -6.42
CA ARG A 22 1.56 -4.87 -6.46
C ARG A 22 0.83 -4.24 -5.27
N LEU A 23 1.43 -4.25 -4.08
CA LEU A 23 0.89 -3.63 -2.87
C LEU A 23 0.72 -2.12 -2.99
N ILE A 24 1.64 -1.45 -3.70
CA ILE A 24 1.56 -0.02 -3.97
C ILE A 24 0.37 0.25 -4.88
N ALA A 25 0.19 -0.53 -5.94
CA ALA A 25 -0.98 -0.41 -6.82
C ALA A 25 -2.30 -0.62 -6.04
N ARG A 26 -2.33 -1.59 -5.12
CA ARG A 26 -3.50 -1.86 -4.25
C ARG A 26 -3.81 -0.68 -3.34
N TRP A 27 -2.81 -0.04 -2.74
CA TRP A 27 -2.99 1.15 -1.91
C TRP A 27 -3.76 2.26 -2.65
N PHE A 28 -3.36 2.60 -3.88
CA PHE A 28 -4.05 3.63 -4.67
C PHE A 28 -5.44 3.22 -5.15
N ASN A 29 -5.61 1.94 -5.49
CA ASN A 29 -6.83 1.43 -6.11
C ASN A 29 -7.94 1.10 -5.10
N ASP A 30 -7.57 0.68 -3.89
CA ASP A 30 -8.50 0.12 -2.92
C ASP A 30 -8.58 0.96 -1.65
N GLU A 31 -7.42 1.34 -1.08
CA GLU A 31 -7.37 2.08 0.19
C GLU A 31 -7.69 3.56 -0.01
N LEU A 32 -7.05 4.20 -0.99
CA LEU A 32 -7.20 5.64 -1.24
C LEU A 32 -8.44 6.00 -2.05
N TYR A 33 -8.91 5.13 -2.95
CA TYR A 33 -9.88 5.52 -3.99
C TYR A 33 -11.21 6.03 -3.42
N GLU A 34 -11.68 5.47 -2.30
CA GLU A 34 -12.96 5.80 -1.67
C GLU A 34 -12.83 6.53 -0.33
N ASN A 35 -11.61 6.96 0.06
CA ASN A 35 -11.36 7.56 1.37
C ASN A 35 -10.59 8.88 1.26
N ASP A 36 -11.33 9.99 1.12
CA ASP A 36 -10.74 11.33 1.01
C ASP A 36 -9.94 11.76 2.26
N GLU A 37 -10.34 11.33 3.46
CA GLU A 37 -9.57 11.61 4.69
C GLU A 37 -8.19 10.91 4.66
N LEU A 38 -8.15 9.66 4.19
CA LEU A 38 -6.91 8.92 4.04
C LEU A 38 -6.04 9.49 2.92
N ILE A 39 -6.64 10.00 1.84
CA ILE A 39 -5.92 10.73 0.80
C ILE A 39 -5.21 11.95 1.41
N GLU A 40 -5.90 12.77 2.20
CA GLU A 40 -5.31 13.94 2.83
C GLU A 40 -4.19 13.56 3.81
N ALA A 41 -4.40 12.54 4.63
CA ALA A 41 -3.38 12.01 5.54
C ALA A 41 -2.14 11.49 4.79
N PHE A 42 -2.34 10.76 3.69
CA PHE A 42 -1.27 10.25 2.84
C PHE A 42 -0.43 11.38 2.22
N PHE A 43 -1.07 12.39 1.64
CA PHE A 43 -0.34 13.53 1.06
C PHE A 43 0.36 14.38 2.12
N THR A 44 -0.25 14.54 3.29
CA THR A 44 0.38 15.23 4.43
C THR A 44 1.61 14.47 4.91
N ALA A 45 1.51 13.14 5.00
CA ALA A 45 2.63 12.29 5.40
C ALA A 45 3.77 12.32 4.37
N LEU A 46 3.45 12.32 3.07
CA LEU A 46 4.43 12.47 2.00
C LEU A 46 5.17 13.81 2.01
N ASP A 47 4.57 14.86 2.59
CA ASP A 47 5.19 16.18 2.73
C ASP A 47 5.99 16.38 4.02
N SER A 48 5.84 15.45 4.96
CA SER A 48 6.65 15.45 6.17
C SER A 48 8.08 15.00 5.89
N THR A 49 9.03 15.60 6.58
CA THR A 49 10.44 15.17 6.62
C THR A 49 10.71 14.20 7.77
N ALA A 50 9.74 14.01 8.66
CA ALA A 50 9.83 13.07 9.77
C ALA A 50 9.27 11.71 9.35
N GLU A 51 9.59 10.67 10.12
CA GLU A 51 8.98 9.36 9.94
C GLU A 51 7.47 9.44 10.13
N GLN A 52 6.69 8.91 9.19
CA GLN A 52 5.23 8.93 9.23
C GLN A 52 4.67 7.52 9.08
N LEU A 53 3.58 7.27 9.80
CA LEU A 53 2.79 6.05 9.68
C LEU A 53 1.37 6.44 9.25
N VAL A 54 0.95 5.93 8.10
CA VAL A 54 -0.42 6.09 7.60
C VAL A 54 -1.11 4.73 7.64
N GLN A 55 -2.16 4.62 8.45
CA GLN A 55 -2.95 3.39 8.54
C GLN A 55 -4.13 3.43 7.58
N GLY A 56 -4.16 2.47 6.67
CA GLY A 56 -5.33 2.17 5.85
C GLY A 56 -6.21 1.10 6.50
N ARG A 57 -7.14 0.56 5.72
CA ARG A 57 -8.08 -0.49 6.12
C ARG A 57 -7.39 -1.85 6.17
N GLU A 58 -6.72 -2.24 5.10
CA GLU A 58 -6.09 -3.56 4.97
C GLU A 58 -4.57 -3.48 4.96
N MET A 59 -4.02 -2.27 4.91
CA MET A 59 -2.59 -2.05 4.78
C MET A 59 -2.15 -0.82 5.56
N ARG A 60 -0.84 -0.70 5.75
CA ARG A 60 -0.21 0.49 6.31
C ARG A 60 0.97 0.93 5.48
N LEU A 61 1.21 2.23 5.47
CA LEU A 61 2.35 2.87 4.84
C LEU A 61 3.26 3.44 5.92
N LEU A 62 4.53 3.07 5.89
CA LEU A 62 5.59 3.71 6.66
C LEU A 62 6.45 4.54 5.71
N LEU A 63 6.68 5.80 6.05
CA LEU A 63 7.54 6.72 5.32
C LEU A 63 8.69 7.10 6.26
N GLY A 64 9.94 6.93 5.83
CA GLY A 64 11.11 7.25 6.65
C GLY A 64 12.40 7.05 5.87
N ASP A 65 13.46 7.79 6.22
CA ASP A 65 14.80 7.68 5.62
C ASP A 65 14.86 7.78 4.08
N GLY A 66 13.85 8.42 3.44
CA GLY A 66 13.74 8.50 1.99
C GLY A 66 13.14 7.26 1.31
N GLU A 67 12.71 6.28 2.10
CA GLU A 67 12.04 5.06 1.65
C GLU A 67 10.59 5.00 2.14
N ALA A 68 9.77 4.31 1.37
CA ALA A 68 8.37 4.06 1.63
C ALA A 68 8.14 2.55 1.67
N CYS A 69 7.58 2.08 2.78
CA CYS A 69 7.27 0.67 3.01
C CYS A 69 5.76 0.50 3.12
N PHE A 70 5.19 -0.22 2.17
CA PHE A 70 3.81 -0.67 2.19
C PHE A 70 3.76 -2.05 2.78
N GLN A 71 3.00 -2.22 3.85
CA GLN A 71 2.80 -3.50 4.49
C GLN A 71 1.33 -3.83 4.45
N SER A 72 0.99 -4.97 3.83
CA SER A 72 -0.33 -5.53 4.02
C SER A 72 -0.46 -5.95 5.49
N HIS A 73 -1.62 -5.74 6.08
CA HIS A 73 -2.02 -6.44 7.31
C HIS A 73 -2.24 -7.92 6.94
N GLY A 74 -1.19 -8.61 6.52
CA GLY A 74 -1.24 -10.04 6.24
C GLY A 74 -1.58 -10.74 7.54
N LEU A 75 -2.86 -11.03 7.74
CA LEU A 75 -3.37 -11.90 8.80
C LEU A 75 -2.63 -11.77 10.14
N PHE A 76 -2.49 -10.55 10.68
CA PHE A 76 -2.36 -10.42 12.12
C PHE A 76 -3.74 -10.79 12.71
N HIS A 77 -4.00 -12.09 12.75
CA HIS A 77 -4.85 -12.66 13.78
C HIS A 77 -4.09 -12.33 15.08
N ASP A 78 -4.42 -11.20 15.69
CA ASP A 78 -4.22 -10.98 17.12
C ASP A 78 -5.17 -11.93 17.86
N ASP A 79 -4.97 -13.22 17.61
CA ASP A 79 -5.65 -14.33 18.24
C ASP A 79 -4.63 -15.45 18.24
N GLU A 80 -3.72 -15.37 19.19
CA GLU A 80 -2.75 -16.40 19.57
C GLU A 80 -3.44 -17.78 19.81
N GLN A 81 -4.77 -17.85 19.75
CA GLN A 81 -5.57 -19.07 19.90
C GLN A 81 -6.00 -19.74 18.58
N THR A 82 -5.98 -19.08 17.43
CA THR A 82 -6.44 -19.71 16.17
C THR A 82 -5.33 -20.45 15.40
N LEU A 83 -4.06 -20.11 15.62
CA LEU A 83 -2.91 -20.78 14.98
C LEU A 83 -2.62 -22.19 15.52
N ALA A 84 -3.17 -22.55 16.69
CA ALA A 84 -2.99 -23.89 17.27
C ALA A 84 -3.82 -24.99 16.57
N LEU A 85 -4.75 -24.64 15.68
CA LEU A 85 -5.57 -25.63 14.95
C LEU A 85 -5.00 -26.04 13.59
N TYR A 86 -4.02 -25.30 13.06
CA TYR A 86 -3.47 -25.51 11.71
C TYR A 86 -1.97 -25.83 11.72
N SER A 87 -1.41 -26.30 12.84
CA SER A 87 0.02 -26.69 12.96
C SER A 87 0.44 -27.90 12.11
N GLY A 88 -0.35 -28.31 11.12
CA GLY A 88 -0.11 -29.49 10.30
C GLY A 88 -0.06 -29.25 8.79
N ASP A 89 -0.24 -28.02 8.31
CA ASP A 89 -0.18 -27.72 6.87
C ASP A 89 0.94 -26.70 6.59
N ASP A 90 1.89 -27.11 5.76
CA ASP A 90 3.10 -26.42 5.32
C ASP A 90 2.75 -25.22 4.41
N LEU A 91 1.92 -24.30 4.90
CA LEU A 91 1.62 -23.03 4.25
C LEU A 91 2.39 -21.93 4.99
N ALA A 92 3.72 -21.95 4.87
CA ALA A 92 4.51 -20.78 5.18
C ALA A 92 4.14 -19.70 4.16
N LEU A 93 3.30 -18.75 4.58
CA LEU A 93 3.03 -17.56 3.78
C LEU A 93 4.36 -16.84 3.60
N ASP A 94 4.79 -16.64 2.36
CA ASP A 94 6.04 -15.94 2.09
C ASP A 94 5.89 -14.47 2.54
N GLU A 95 6.58 -14.12 3.63
CA GLU A 95 6.52 -12.80 4.25
C GLU A 95 7.05 -11.68 3.31
N SER A 96 7.74 -12.04 2.23
CA SER A 96 8.22 -11.09 1.21
C SER A 96 7.09 -10.58 0.33
N GLU A 97 6.03 -11.36 0.11
CA GLU A 97 4.86 -10.94 -0.68
C GLU A 97 3.92 -9.98 0.09
N LEU A 98 4.14 -9.82 1.41
CA LEU A 98 3.31 -8.98 2.29
C LEU A 98 3.82 -7.54 2.43
N GLN A 99 4.99 -7.24 1.87
CA GLN A 99 5.60 -5.92 1.93
C GLN A 99 6.12 -5.48 0.57
N ALA A 100 6.02 -4.18 0.29
CA ALA A 100 6.61 -3.57 -0.90
C ALA A 100 7.33 -2.29 -0.50
N TRP A 101 8.53 -2.13 -1.04
CA TRP A 101 9.40 -0.99 -0.76
C TRP A 101 9.53 -0.14 -2.02
N CYS A 102 9.54 1.17 -1.86
CA CYS A 102 9.89 2.08 -2.95
C CYS A 102 10.54 3.35 -2.41
N GLY A 103 11.30 4.04 -3.26
CA GLY A 103 11.81 5.37 -2.91
C GLY A 103 10.69 6.39 -2.78
N VAL A 104 10.77 7.26 -1.77
CA VAL A 104 9.77 8.33 -1.54
C VAL A 104 9.66 9.26 -2.74
N GLU A 105 10.74 9.53 -3.46
CA GLU A 105 10.73 10.37 -4.66
C GLU A 105 9.84 9.80 -5.76
N ASP A 106 9.92 8.48 -5.96
CA ASP A 106 9.13 7.77 -6.96
C ASP A 106 7.66 7.69 -6.52
N LEU A 107 7.41 7.38 -5.24
CA LEU A 107 6.07 7.41 -4.67
C LEU A 107 5.43 8.78 -4.78
N ARG A 108 6.19 9.86 -4.55
CA ARG A 108 5.71 11.24 -4.65
C ARG A 108 5.36 11.59 -6.11
N ALA A 109 6.16 11.13 -7.08
CA ALA A 109 5.86 11.30 -8.50
C ALA A 109 4.56 10.56 -8.89
N LEU A 110 4.42 9.30 -8.47
CA LEU A 110 3.21 8.51 -8.68
C LEU A 110 1.98 9.16 -8.01
N ALA A 111 2.09 9.56 -6.75
CA ALA A 111 1.01 10.19 -5.99
C ALA A 111 0.55 11.49 -6.67
N SER A 112 1.48 12.33 -7.12
CA SER A 112 1.17 13.56 -7.85
C SER A 112 0.45 13.26 -9.17
N ALA A 113 0.97 12.31 -9.96
CA ALA A 113 0.35 11.91 -11.22
C ALA A 113 -1.06 11.34 -11.02
N TRP A 114 -1.25 10.49 -10.01
CA TRP A 114 -2.54 9.91 -9.66
C TRP A 114 -3.55 10.98 -9.23
N ARG A 115 -3.14 11.95 -8.39
CA ARG A 115 -4.01 13.05 -7.95
C ARG A 115 -4.46 13.94 -9.09
N HIS A 116 -3.59 14.18 -10.09
CA HIS A 116 -3.96 14.95 -11.27
C HIS A 116 -4.84 14.14 -12.24
N PHE A 117 -4.65 12.82 -12.26
CA PHE A 117 -5.43 11.94 -13.12
C PHE A 117 -6.84 11.70 -12.59
N ARG A 118 -7.04 11.56 -11.26
CA ARG A 118 -8.34 11.37 -10.56
C ARG A 118 -9.40 12.41 -10.93
#